data_AF-A0A3A3DBA3-F1
#
_entry.id   AF-A0A3A3DBA3-F1
#
_cell.length_a   1.000
_cell.length_b   1.000
_cell.length_c   1.000
_cell.angle_alpha   90.00
_cell.angle_beta   90.00
_cell.angle_gamma   90.00
#
_symmetry.space_group_name_H-M   'P 1'
#
loop_
_entity.id
_entity.type
_entity.pdbx_description
1 polymer ?
#
loop_
_entity_poly.entity_id
_entity_poly.type
_entity_poly.pdbx_seq_one_letter_code
_entity_poly.pdbx_strand_id
1 'polypeptide(L)'
;MTYISRLALPLILTLAACGGQGDYPELLPTSELLAEPDVPDHATVATSDPAPVEAATNARAEALRARAQALKVPVVDPSLYDAANR
;
A
#
# COMPACT_ATOMS: atom_id res chain seq x y z
N MET A 1 51.78 -24.23 -22.10
CA MET A 1 50.63 -24.60 -21.23
C MET A 1 50.63 -23.83 -19.90
N THR A 2 51.12 -22.58 -19.86
CA THR A 2 51.22 -21.74 -18.64
C THR A 2 50.39 -20.46 -18.71
N TYR A 3 49.83 -20.11 -19.88
CA TYR A 3 49.04 -18.90 -20.09
C TYR A 3 47.59 -18.99 -19.56
N ILE A 4 46.99 -20.19 -19.57
CA ILE A 4 45.63 -20.42 -19.06
C ILE A 4 45.55 -20.15 -17.55
N SER A 5 46.62 -20.45 -16.81
CA SER A 5 46.68 -20.26 -15.35
C SER A 5 46.77 -18.78 -14.95
N ARG A 6 47.31 -17.90 -15.81
CA ARG A 6 47.44 -16.46 -15.53
C ARG A 6 46.13 -15.68 -15.73
N LEU A 7 45.25 -16.17 -16.59
CA LEU A 7 43.93 -15.56 -16.87
C LEU A 7 42.83 -16.08 -15.93
N ALA A 8 43.02 -17.25 -15.33
CA ALA A 8 42.05 -17.82 -14.39
C ALA A 8 41.92 -16.99 -13.10
N LEU A 9 43.03 -16.46 -12.57
CA LEU A 9 43.04 -15.70 -11.33
C LEU A 9 42.24 -14.38 -11.39
N PRO A 10 42.44 -13.48 -12.39
CA PRO A 10 41.64 -12.26 -12.47
C PRO A 10 40.16 -12.55 -12.74
N LEU A 11 39.84 -13.61 -13.49
CA LEU A 11 38.46 -14.02 -13.75
C LEU A 11 37.75 -14.49 -12.46
N ILE A 12 38.43 -15.24 -11.60
CA ILE A 12 37.85 -15.68 -10.31
C ILE A 12 37.62 -14.48 -9.38
N LEU A 13 38.53 -13.50 -9.38
CA LEU A 13 38.40 -12.28 -8.57
C LEU A 13 37.22 -11.39 -9.01
N THR A 14 36.95 -11.27 -10.31
CA THR A 14 35.80 -10.49 -10.80
C THR A 14 34.46 -11.18 -10.52
N LEU A 15 34.41 -12.52 -10.56
CA LEU A 15 33.22 -13.26 -10.14
C LEU A 15 32.96 -13.14 -8.63
N ALA A 16 34.00 -13.16 -7.79
CA ALA A 16 33.86 -12.98 -6.35
C ALA A 16 33.39 -11.56 -5.98
N ALA A 17 33.76 -10.54 -6.77
CA ALA A 17 33.31 -9.16 -6.57
C ALA A 17 31.83 -8.93 -6.92
N CYS A 18 31.24 -9.76 -7.77
CA CYS A 18 29.83 -9.64 -8.18
C CYS A 18 28.84 -10.24 -7.15
N GLY A 19 29.34 -10.97 -6.15
CA GLY A 19 28.56 -11.55 -5.04
C GLY A 19 28.70 -10.79 -3.72
N GLY A 20 29.01 -9.49 -3.79
CA GLY A 20 29.26 -8.66 -2.62
C GLY A 20 28.08 -8.64 -1.64
N GLN A 21 28.34 -9.05 -0.39
CA GLN A 21 27.40 -9.10 0.74
C GLN A 21 26.98 -7.71 1.28
N GLY A 22 27.13 -6.64 0.49
CA GLY A 22 27.15 -5.26 0.98
C GLY A 22 25.98 -4.37 0.55
N ASP A 23 25.30 -4.71 -0.54
CA ASP A 23 24.31 -3.80 -1.16
C ASP A 23 22.85 -4.13 -0.80
N TYR A 24 22.61 -5.27 -0.16
CA TYR A 24 21.28 -5.70 0.25
C TYR A 24 21.21 -5.86 1.77
N PRO A 25 20.18 -5.30 2.43
CA PRO A 25 19.94 -5.55 3.84
C PRO A 25 19.67 -7.05 4.04
N GLU A 26 20.00 -7.53 5.23
CA GLU A 26 19.66 -8.90 5.64
C GLU A 26 18.15 -9.09 5.53
N LEU A 27 17.73 -10.14 4.83
CA LEU A 27 16.30 -10.45 4.67
C LEU A 27 15.74 -10.88 6.02
N LEU A 28 14.56 -10.34 6.35
CA LEU A 28 13.83 -10.79 7.51
C LEU A 28 13.52 -12.30 7.36
N PRO A 29 13.66 -13.11 8.42
CA PRO A 29 13.23 -14.50 8.39
C PRO A 29 11.77 -14.61 7.95
N THR A 30 11.45 -15.58 7.09
CA THR A 30 10.08 -15.80 6.61
C THR A 30 9.08 -16.01 7.75
N SER A 31 9.53 -16.60 8.87
CA SER A 31 8.72 -16.78 10.07
C SER A 31 8.30 -15.47 10.74
N GLU A 32 9.17 -14.45 10.71
CA GLU A 32 8.86 -13.12 11.26
C GLU A 32 8.02 -12.31 10.28
N LEU A 33 8.29 -12.43 8.98
CA LEU A 33 7.56 -11.72 7.94
C LEU A 33 6.10 -12.19 7.81
N LEU A 34 5.83 -13.45 8.14
CA LEU A 34 4.49 -14.06 8.13
C LEU A 34 3.87 -14.16 9.52
N ALA A 35 4.50 -13.58 10.55
CA ALA A 35 3.90 -13.53 11.87
C ALA A 35 2.66 -12.64 11.83
N GLU A 36 1.58 -13.08 12.50
CA GLU A 36 0.38 -12.26 12.64
C GLU A 36 0.74 -10.98 13.40
N PRO A 37 0.43 -9.79 12.87
CA PRO A 37 0.72 -8.54 13.56
C PRO A 37 -0.16 -8.39 14.81
N ASP A 38 0.40 -7.76 15.85
CA ASP A 38 -0.39 -7.44 17.05
C ASP A 38 -1.54 -6.48 16.70
N VAL A 39 -2.73 -6.81 17.20
CA VAL A 39 -3.90 -5.95 17.06
C VAL A 39 -3.75 -4.76 18.02
N PRO A 40 -3.84 -3.51 17.53
CA PRO A 40 -3.78 -2.34 18.41
C PRO A 40 -4.89 -2.34 19.47
N ASP A 41 -4.61 -1.80 20.66
CA ASP A 41 -5.56 -1.79 21.79
C ASP A 41 -6.95 -1.26 21.43
N HIS A 42 -7.01 -0.19 20.62
CA HIS A 42 -8.26 0.43 20.20
C HIS A 42 -9.10 -0.42 19.23
N ALA A 43 -8.50 -1.43 18.60
CA ALA A 43 -9.14 -2.31 17.64
C ALA A 43 -9.58 -3.66 18.25
N THR A 44 -9.14 -3.97 19.48
CA THR A 44 -9.46 -5.26 20.16
C THR A 44 -10.95 -5.53 20.29
N VAL A 45 -11.76 -4.49 20.50
CA VAL A 45 -13.23 -4.61 20.56
C VAL A 45 -13.80 -5.04 19.21
N ALA A 46 -13.27 -4.51 18.10
CA ALA A 46 -13.72 -4.86 16.75
C ALA A 46 -13.35 -6.30 16.36
N THR A 47 -12.23 -6.81 16.88
CA THR A 47 -11.85 -8.23 16.71
C THR A 47 -12.81 -9.17 17.41
N SER A 48 -13.32 -8.78 18.59
CA SER A 48 -14.22 -9.61 19.40
C SER A 48 -15.67 -9.55 18.91
N ASP A 49 -16.13 -8.36 18.52
CA ASP A 49 -17.44 -8.13 17.92
C ASP A 49 -17.38 -6.94 16.93
N PRO A 50 -17.47 -7.19 15.61
CA PRO A 50 -17.43 -6.12 14.63
C PRO A 50 -18.76 -5.35 14.53
N ALA A 51 -19.88 -5.89 15.02
CA ALA A 51 -21.22 -5.34 14.77
C ALA A 51 -21.39 -3.87 15.24
N PRO A 52 -20.86 -3.44 16.40
CA PRO A 52 -20.96 -2.04 16.83
C PRO A 52 -20.20 -1.07 15.90
N VAL A 53 -19.03 -1.49 15.40
CA VAL A 53 -18.21 -0.68 14.49
C VAL A 53 -18.88 -0.55 13.13
N GLU A 54 -19.43 -1.65 12.62
CA GLU A 54 -20.21 -1.66 11.38
C GLU A 54 -21.46 -0.78 11.49
N ALA A 55 -22.21 -0.89 12.59
CA ALA A 55 -23.40 -0.08 12.83
C ALA A 55 -23.06 1.42 12.88
N ALA A 56 -22.01 1.80 13.62
CA ALA A 56 -21.56 3.18 13.70
C ALA A 56 -21.10 3.72 12.33
N THR A 57 -20.36 2.91 11.57
CA THR A 57 -19.87 3.26 10.23
C THR A 57 -21.03 3.44 9.25
N ASN A 58 -22.00 2.54 9.27
CA ASN A 58 -23.19 2.60 8.42
C ASN A 58 -24.05 3.83 8.75
N ALA A 59 -24.27 4.12 10.03
CA ALA A 59 -25.01 5.32 10.45
C ALA A 59 -24.32 6.60 9.97
N ARG A 60 -22.98 6.66 10.05
CA ARG A 60 -22.20 7.80 9.56
C ARG A 60 -22.28 7.94 8.04
N ALA A 61 -22.24 6.83 7.31
CA ALA A 61 -22.40 6.82 5.86
C ALA A 61 -23.80 7.32 5.46
N GLU A 62 -24.85 6.87 6.15
CA GLU A 62 -26.23 7.31 5.93
C GLU A 62 -26.38 8.83 6.13
N ALA A 63 -25.88 9.34 7.25
CA ALA A 63 -25.89 10.77 7.54
C ALA A 63 -25.13 11.59 6.49
N LEU A 64 -23.99 11.07 6.01
CA LEU A 64 -23.23 11.72 4.95
C LEU A 64 -23.98 11.74 3.62
N ARG A 65 -24.63 10.63 3.25
CA ARG A 65 -25.48 10.56 2.04
C ARG A 65 -26.63 11.55 2.10
N ALA A 66 -27.32 11.64 3.23
CA ALA A 66 -28.40 12.60 3.44
C ALA A 66 -27.91 14.05 3.26
N ARG A 67 -26.76 14.39 3.86
CA ARG A 67 -26.13 15.70 3.68
C ARG A 67 -25.74 15.96 2.23
N ALA A 68 -25.15 14.98 1.56
CA ALA A 68 -24.76 15.11 0.16
C ALA A 68 -26.00 15.33 -0.73
N GLN A 69 -27.10 14.63 -0.48
CA GLN A 69 -28.36 14.84 -1.20
C GLN A 69 -28.91 16.25 -1.00
N ALA A 70 -28.88 16.78 0.23
CA ALA A 70 -29.31 18.15 0.51
C ALA A 70 -28.45 19.21 -0.21
N LEU A 71 -27.20 18.88 -0.51
CA LEU A 71 -26.26 19.74 -1.24
C LEU A 71 -26.29 19.53 -2.76
N LYS A 72 -27.10 18.61 -3.30
CA LYS A 72 -27.25 18.44 -4.74
C LYS A 72 -28.06 19.58 -5.32
N VAL A 73 -27.37 20.67 -5.63
CA VAL A 73 -27.88 21.84 -6.34
C VAL A 73 -27.12 21.95 -7.67
N PRO A 74 -27.73 22.43 -8.77
CA PRO A 74 -27.00 22.65 -10.01
C PRO A 74 -25.72 23.48 -9.79
N VAL A 75 -24.57 22.92 -10.17
CA VAL A 75 -23.25 23.59 -10.03
C VAL A 75 -23.09 24.70 -11.08
N VAL A 76 -23.73 24.52 -12.23
CA VAL A 76 -23.79 25.50 -13.30
C VAL A 76 -25.20 26.06 -13.35
N ASP A 77 -25.30 27.39 -13.41
CA ASP A 77 -26.58 28.06 -13.63
C ASP A 77 -27.20 27.55 -14.95
N PRO A 78 -28.44 27.06 -14.96
CA PRO A 78 -29.09 26.54 -16.17
C PRO A 78 -29.08 27.54 -17.34
N SER A 79 -29.15 28.84 -17.05
CA SER A 79 -29.12 29.88 -18.09
C SER A 79 -27.78 29.95 -18.83
N LEU A 80 -26.67 29.59 -18.19
CA LEU A 80 -25.36 29.51 -18.83
C LEU A 80 -25.26 28.30 -19.76
N TYR A 81 -25.96 27.21 -19.44
CA TYR A 81 -26.03 26.03 -20.31
C TYR A 81 -26.80 26.32 -21.61
N ASP A 82 -27.93 27.04 -21.50
CA ASP A 82 -28.74 27.46 -22.66
C ASP A 82 -28.05 28.51 -23.52
N ALA A 83 -27.15 29.32 -22.93
CA ALA A 83 -26.34 30.28 -23.67
C ALA A 83 -25.22 29.61 -24.46
N ALA A 84 -24.64 28.52 -23.95
CA ALA A 84 -23.55 27.80 -24.62
C ALA A 84 -24.02 26.94 -25.80
N ASN A 85 -25.29 26.53 -25.83
CA ASN A 85 -25.87 25.66 -26.86
C ASN A 85 -26.67 26.42 -27.94
N ARG A 86 -26.62 27.76 -27.95
CA ARG A 86 -27.13 28.62 -29.03
C ARG A 86 -26.02 29.04 -29.97
#